data_AF-A0A8H2XXM0-F1
#
_entry.id   AF-A0A8H2XXM0-F1
#
_cell.length_a   1.000
_cell.length_b   1.000
_cell.length_c   1.000
_cell.angle_alpha   90.00
_cell.angle_beta   90.00
_cell.angle_gamma   90.00
#
_symmetry.space_group_name_H-M   'P 1'
#
loop_
_entity.id
_entity.type
_entity.pdbx_description
1 polymer ?
#
loop_
_entity_poly.entity_id
_entity_poly.type
_entity_poly.pdbx_seq_one_letter_code
_entity_poly.pdbx_strand_id
1 'polypeptide(L)'
;MNSTRGQFAYRYEAMYYLKYLSGGAQLSKFGQKLADSIPRDQSIFQKWVRDRARMLEEVKASLEKEQCPDGCVQDIAVGYELLYACGWSVVPWEYGWSYVIDLDNLIFTIRKFVHLRLDNMPPTSLSLEDWWKGSVEVPPQCTVSTFNL
;
A
#
# COMPACT_ATOMS: atom_id res chain seq x y z
N MET A 1 -19.54 10.43 9.80
CA MET A 1 -18.82 10.34 8.50
C MET A 1 -17.33 10.42 8.78
N ASN A 2 -16.53 9.40 8.43
CA ASN A 2 -15.07 9.46 8.58
C ASN A 2 -14.48 10.27 7.41
N SER A 3 -14.30 11.57 7.59
CA SER A 3 -13.89 12.53 6.55
C SER A 3 -12.43 12.43 6.11
N THR A 4 -11.62 11.59 6.75
CA THR A 4 -10.20 11.50 6.42
C THR A 4 -9.98 10.78 5.10
N ARG A 5 -9.66 11.56 4.07
CA ARG A 5 -9.24 11.09 2.75
C ARG A 5 -7.84 10.49 2.80
N GLY A 6 -7.52 9.68 1.80
CA GLY A 6 -6.19 9.13 1.65
C GLY A 6 -6.04 8.33 0.37
N GLN A 7 -4.96 7.57 0.32
CA GLN A 7 -4.65 6.72 -0.82
C GLN A 7 -3.99 5.43 -0.37
N PHE A 8 -4.19 4.41 -1.17
CA PHE A 8 -3.59 3.10 -1.00
C PHE A 8 -3.02 2.64 -2.33
N ALA A 9 -1.82 2.07 -2.34
CA ALA A 9 -1.29 1.44 -3.53
C ALA A 9 -0.65 0.09 -3.21
N TYR A 10 -0.68 -0.80 -4.20
CA TYR A 10 0.36 -1.82 -4.33
C TYR A 10 1.47 -1.31 -5.23
N ARG A 11 2.72 -1.69 -4.96
CA ARG A 11 3.83 -1.60 -5.92
C ARG A 11 4.29 -2.99 -6.28
N TYR A 12 4.37 -3.26 -7.58
CA TYR A 12 4.77 -4.55 -8.12
C TYR A 12 5.28 -4.37 -9.56
N GLU A 13 6.42 -4.98 -9.88
CA GLU A 13 7.16 -4.80 -11.14
C GLU A 13 7.42 -3.33 -11.48
N ALA A 14 7.79 -2.52 -10.48
CA ALA A 14 7.98 -1.07 -10.61
C ALA A 14 6.73 -0.28 -11.06
N MET A 15 5.55 -0.89 -11.00
CA MET A 15 4.27 -0.23 -11.26
C MET A 15 3.49 -0.02 -9.97
N TYR A 16 2.82 1.13 -9.87
CA TYR A 16 1.91 1.44 -8.77
C TYR A 16 0.46 1.22 -9.21
N TYR A 17 -0.27 0.46 -8.40
CA TYR A 17 -1.70 0.20 -8.57
C TYR A 17 -2.44 0.98 -7.48
N LEU A 18 -2.86 2.20 -7.80
CA LEU A 18 -3.34 3.22 -6.88
C LEU A 18 -4.85 3.18 -6.70
N LYS A 19 -5.31 3.25 -5.46
CA LYS A 19 -6.72 3.42 -5.11
C LYS A 19 -6.89 4.67 -4.26
N TYR A 20 -7.75 5.58 -4.72
CA TYR A 20 -8.16 6.73 -3.93
C TYR A 20 -9.16 6.33 -2.83
N LEU A 21 -8.96 6.86 -1.63
CA LEU A 21 -9.84 6.66 -0.49
C LEU A 21 -10.59 7.97 -0.21
N SER A 22 -11.87 8.00 -0.58
CA SER A 22 -12.74 9.18 -0.38
C SER A 22 -13.03 9.48 1.10
N GLY A 23 -12.77 8.53 2.00
CA GLY A 23 -12.89 8.68 3.44
C GLY A 23 -12.37 7.45 4.20
N GLY A 24 -12.28 7.54 5.53
CA GLY A 24 -11.89 6.42 6.38
C GLY A 24 -10.41 6.05 6.38
N ALA A 25 -9.53 6.87 5.80
CA ALA A 25 -8.12 6.53 5.62
C ALA A 25 -7.27 6.66 6.90
N GLN A 26 -7.88 6.88 8.07
CA GLN A 26 -7.12 7.04 9.33
C GLN A 26 -6.20 5.86 9.62
N LEU A 27 -5.03 6.13 10.21
CA LEU A 27 -4.07 5.10 10.60
C LEU A 27 -4.67 4.05 11.51
N SER A 28 -5.42 4.47 12.53
CA SER A 28 -6.10 3.57 13.48
C SER A 28 -7.23 2.73 12.90
N LYS A 29 -7.61 2.98 11.64
CA LYS A 29 -8.65 2.23 10.95
C LYS A 29 -8.07 1.54 9.73
N PHE A 30 -7.97 2.27 8.62
CA PHE A 30 -7.54 1.69 7.36
C PHE A 30 -6.09 1.23 7.41
N GLY A 31 -5.18 2.04 7.98
CA GLY A 31 -3.78 1.65 8.13
C GLY A 31 -3.61 0.39 8.98
N GLN A 32 -4.28 0.32 10.12
CA GLN A 32 -4.28 -0.86 10.99
C GLN A 32 -4.84 -2.09 10.26
N LYS A 33 -5.97 -1.94 9.57
CA LYS A 33 -6.55 -3.03 8.78
C LYS A 33 -5.59 -3.56 7.71
N LEU A 34 -4.85 -2.69 7.04
CA LEU A 34 -3.81 -3.11 6.10
C LEU A 34 -2.71 -3.88 6.81
N ALA A 35 -2.18 -3.33 7.91
CA ALA A 35 -1.15 -3.99 8.70
C ALA A 35 -1.60 -5.38 9.19
N ASP A 36 -2.80 -5.51 9.73
CA ASP A 36 -3.35 -6.78 10.24
C ASP A 36 -3.57 -7.82 9.13
N SER A 37 -3.77 -7.36 7.89
CA SER A 37 -3.95 -8.25 6.73
C SER A 37 -2.67 -8.92 6.23
N ILE A 38 -1.49 -8.45 6.68
CA ILE A 38 -0.19 -9.00 6.31
C ILE A 38 0.15 -10.16 7.26
N PRO A 39 0.32 -11.40 6.78
CA PRO A 39 0.61 -12.53 7.66
C PRO A 39 1.98 -12.40 8.34
N ARG A 40 2.08 -12.80 9.61
CA ARG A 40 3.36 -12.91 10.35
C ARG A 40 3.97 -14.30 10.28
N ASP A 41 3.17 -15.32 9.98
CA ASP A 41 3.69 -16.66 9.68
C ASP A 41 4.35 -16.68 8.30
N GLN A 42 5.58 -17.17 8.22
CA GLN A 42 6.39 -17.10 7.00
C GLN A 42 5.77 -17.87 5.82
N SER A 43 5.17 -19.04 6.08
CA SER A 43 4.60 -19.88 5.03
C SER A 43 3.32 -19.25 4.47
N ILE A 44 2.49 -18.69 5.34
CA ILE A 44 1.28 -17.96 4.97
C ILE A 44 1.65 -16.65 4.27
N PHE A 45 2.68 -15.96 4.75
CA PHE A 45 3.19 -14.72 4.16
C PHE A 45 3.64 -14.92 2.72
N GLN A 46 4.46 -15.94 2.46
CA GLN A 46 4.90 -16.26 1.09
C GLN A 46 3.74 -16.57 0.15
N LYS A 47 2.72 -17.29 0.64
CA LYS A 47 1.50 -17.54 -0.14
C LYS A 47 0.76 -16.23 -0.42
N TRP A 48 0.60 -15.38 0.60
CA TRP A 48 -0.06 -14.09 0.48
C TRP A 48 0.63 -13.17 -0.53
N VAL A 49 1.97 -13.11 -0.56
CA VAL A 49 2.72 -12.35 -1.57
C VAL A 49 2.42 -12.85 -2.98
N ARG A 50 2.48 -14.17 -3.21
CA ARG A 50 2.15 -14.77 -4.52
C ARG A 50 0.72 -14.50 -4.94
N ASP A 51 -0.23 -14.58 -4.01
CA ASP A 51 -1.64 -14.32 -4.28
C ASP A 51 -1.87 -12.85 -4.66
N ARG A 52 -1.16 -11.90 -4.02
CA ARG A 52 -1.22 -10.48 -4.38
C ARG A 52 -0.54 -10.17 -5.70
N ALA A 53 0.63 -10.74 -5.97
CA ALA A 53 1.31 -10.59 -7.26
C ALA A 53 0.41 -11.06 -8.41
N ARG A 54 -0.17 -12.27 -8.30
CA ARG A 54 -1.12 -12.80 -9.29
C ARG A 54 -2.34 -11.91 -9.51
N MET A 55 -2.94 -11.41 -8.42
CA MET A 55 -4.06 -10.46 -8.51
C MET A 55 -3.65 -9.21 -9.29
N LEU A 56 -2.44 -8.69 -9.09
CA LEU A 56 -1.95 -7.50 -9.80
C LEU A 56 -1.67 -7.77 -11.28
N GLU A 57 -1.18 -8.97 -11.63
CA GLU A 57 -1.06 -9.38 -13.04
C GLU A 57 -2.42 -9.45 -13.73
N GLU A 58 -3.45 -9.98 -13.05
CA GLU A 58 -4.82 -10.01 -13.58
C GLU A 58 -5.37 -8.59 -13.78
N VAL A 59 -5.10 -7.68 -12.84
CA VAL A 59 -5.47 -6.26 -12.96
C VAL A 59 -4.75 -5.64 -14.17
N LYS A 60 -3.43 -5.79 -14.27
CA LYS A 60 -2.61 -5.28 -15.38
C LYS A 60 -3.14 -5.78 -16.73
N ALA A 61 -3.37 -7.09 -16.88
CA ALA A 61 -3.91 -7.68 -18.09
C ALA A 61 -5.32 -7.19 -18.44
N SER A 62 -6.14 -6.85 -17.44
CA SER A 62 -7.48 -6.30 -17.67
C SER A 62 -7.40 -4.86 -18.20
N LEU A 63 -6.53 -4.05 -17.61
CA LEU A 63 -6.29 -2.66 -18.04
C LEU A 63 -5.70 -2.59 -19.46
N GLU A 64 -4.78 -3.50 -19.80
CA GLU A 64 -4.19 -3.57 -21.14
C GLU A 64 -5.22 -3.99 -22.20
N LYS A 65 -6.20 -4.84 -21.85
CA LYS A 65 -7.30 -5.24 -22.76
C LYS A 65 -8.32 -4.13 -22.99
N GLU A 66 -8.52 -3.25 -22.00
CA GLU A 66 -9.47 -2.14 -22.08
C GLU A 66 -8.94 -0.96 -22.91
N GLN A 67 -7.61 -0.86 -23.13
CA GLN A 67 -7.00 0.10 -24.05
C GLN A 67 -7.34 -0.21 -25.52
N CYS A 68 -8.58 0.10 -25.93
CA CYS A 68 -8.97 0.26 -27.33
C CYS A 68 -8.29 1.51 -27.95
N PRO A 69 -8.10 1.57 -29.29
CA PRO A 69 -7.17 2.50 -29.95
C PRO A 69 -7.55 4.00 -29.89
N ASP A 70 -8.73 4.36 -29.41
CA ASP A 70 -9.20 5.74 -29.37
C ASP A 70 -9.36 6.22 -27.93
N GLY A 71 -8.27 6.76 -27.39
CA GLY A 71 -8.19 8.03 -26.64
C GLY A 71 -9.19 8.37 -25.54
N CYS A 72 -10.01 7.44 -25.07
CA CYS A 72 -10.96 7.69 -24.00
C CYS A 72 -10.26 7.49 -22.65
N VAL A 73 -10.19 8.55 -21.85
CA VAL A 73 -9.86 8.49 -20.42
C VAL A 73 -10.86 7.54 -19.77
N GLN A 74 -10.41 6.34 -19.41
CA GLN A 74 -11.30 5.28 -18.93
C GLN A 74 -11.47 5.34 -17.42
N ASP A 75 -12.74 5.34 -17.00
CA ASP A 75 -13.20 4.97 -15.66
C ASP A 75 -12.72 3.54 -15.39
N ILE A 76 -11.74 3.38 -14.49
CA ILE A 76 -10.94 2.17 -14.42
C ILE A 76 -11.69 1.03 -13.72
N ALA A 77 -11.93 -0.06 -14.48
CA ALA A 77 -12.85 -1.16 -14.18
C ALA A 77 -12.51 -2.04 -12.94
N VAL A 78 -11.47 -1.74 -12.15
CA VAL A 78 -11.12 -2.52 -10.95
C VAL A 78 -10.86 -1.63 -9.72
N GLY A 79 -11.16 -0.34 -9.81
CA GLY A 79 -10.97 0.61 -8.70
C GLY A 79 -9.51 0.88 -8.34
N TYR A 80 -8.58 0.60 -9.27
CA TYR A 80 -7.16 0.95 -9.18
C TYR A 80 -6.70 1.68 -10.44
N GLU A 81 -5.97 2.78 -10.29
CA GLU A 81 -5.27 3.51 -11.35
C GLU A 81 -3.82 3.06 -11.47
N LEU A 82 -3.32 2.89 -12.70
CA LEU A 82 -1.95 2.46 -12.96
C LEU A 82 -1.01 3.66 -13.12
N LEU A 83 0.05 3.72 -12.32
CA LEU A 83 1.07 4.77 -12.37
C LEU A 83 2.46 4.15 -12.49
N TYR A 84 3.28 4.67 -13.42
CA TYR A 84 4.71 4.33 -13.48
C TYR A 84 5.45 4.89 -12.26
N ALA A 85 6.53 4.21 -11.84
CA ALA A 85 7.30 4.56 -10.64
C ALA A 85 7.70 6.04 -10.52
N CYS A 86 8.02 6.71 -11.63
CA CYS A 86 8.40 8.12 -11.61
C CYS A 86 7.22 9.07 -11.28
N GLY A 87 5.97 8.63 -11.43
CA GLY A 87 4.78 9.44 -11.22
C GLY A 87 4.19 9.38 -9.81
N TRP A 88 4.51 8.35 -9.01
CA TRP A 88 3.99 8.23 -7.63
C TRP A 88 4.44 9.37 -6.71
N SER A 89 5.68 9.83 -6.88
CA SER A 89 6.24 10.96 -6.14
C SER A 89 5.61 12.30 -6.53
N VAL A 90 5.04 12.39 -7.74
CA VAL A 90 4.54 13.61 -8.38
C VAL A 90 3.14 14.00 -7.91
N VAL A 91 2.38 13.08 -7.31
CA VAL A 91 1.02 13.41 -6.87
C VAL A 91 1.04 14.12 -5.50
N PRO A 92 0.73 15.43 -5.43
CA PRO A 92 0.97 16.25 -4.26
C PRO A 92 -0.23 16.17 -3.32
N TRP A 93 -0.21 15.26 -2.36
CA TRP A 93 -1.34 15.12 -1.44
C TRP A 93 -0.92 15.37 0.01
N GLU A 94 -0.67 16.65 0.29
CA GLU A 94 -0.19 17.18 1.57
C GLU A 94 -1.15 16.98 2.77
N TYR A 95 -2.37 16.48 2.56
CA TYR A 95 -3.42 16.50 3.60
C TYR A 95 -4.05 15.15 3.95
N GLY A 96 -3.53 14.03 3.44
CA GLY A 96 -4.11 12.69 3.63
C GLY A 96 -3.19 11.64 4.26
N TRP A 97 -3.76 10.47 4.58
CA TRP A 97 -2.96 9.27 4.82
C TRP A 97 -2.64 8.58 3.50
N SER A 98 -1.38 8.16 3.31
CA SER A 98 -0.96 7.36 2.16
C SER A 98 -0.36 6.04 2.63
N TYR A 99 -0.73 4.96 1.96
CA TYR A 99 -0.27 3.62 2.26
C TYR A 99 0.26 2.95 0.99
N VAL A 100 1.40 2.28 1.06
CA VAL A 100 1.93 1.48 -0.06
C VAL A 100 2.34 0.11 0.46
N ILE A 101 1.81 -0.95 -0.14
CA ILE A 101 2.36 -2.30 0.01
C ILE A 101 3.25 -2.55 -1.20
N ASP A 102 4.56 -2.47 -0.99
CA ASP A 102 5.58 -2.71 -2.00
C ASP A 102 6.01 -4.17 -1.96
N LEU A 103 5.57 -4.93 -2.96
CA LEU A 103 5.88 -6.36 -3.08
C LEU A 103 7.28 -6.59 -3.66
N ASP A 104 7.84 -5.62 -4.40
CA ASP A 104 9.18 -5.74 -4.99
C ASP A 104 10.26 -5.65 -3.90
N ASN A 105 10.03 -4.79 -2.90
CA ASN A 105 10.97 -4.55 -1.80
C ASN A 105 10.52 -5.16 -0.46
N LEU A 106 9.32 -5.76 -0.42
CA LEU A 106 8.69 -6.28 0.78
C LEU A 106 8.53 -5.22 1.89
N ILE A 107 7.99 -4.04 1.54
CA ILE A 107 7.82 -2.91 2.48
C ILE A 107 6.39 -2.40 2.52
N PHE A 108 5.87 -2.18 3.72
CA PHE A 108 4.67 -1.39 3.97
C PHE A 108 5.05 0.06 4.33
N THR A 109 4.74 0.99 3.44
CA THR A 109 5.03 2.41 3.62
C THR A 109 3.81 3.19 4.11
N ILE A 110 3.99 4.05 5.10
CA ILE A 110 2.95 4.95 5.64
C ILE A 110 3.43 6.39 5.54
N ARG A 111 2.60 7.29 4.97
CA ARG A 111 2.89 8.73 4.78
C ARG A 111 4.28 9.04 4.16
N LYS A 112 4.84 8.14 3.35
CA LYS A 112 6.18 8.22 2.71
C LYS A 112 7.39 8.12 3.65
N PHE A 113 7.24 8.26 4.96
CA PHE A 113 8.37 8.35 5.90
C PHE A 113 8.56 7.10 6.76
N VAL A 114 7.52 6.29 6.87
CA VAL A 114 7.52 5.06 7.66
C VAL A 114 7.65 3.90 6.72
N HIS A 115 8.60 3.02 6.97
CA HIS A 115 8.81 1.80 6.20
C HIS A 115 8.87 0.61 7.14
N LEU A 116 7.82 -0.22 7.12
CA LEU A 116 7.75 -1.46 7.86
C LEU A 116 8.05 -2.63 6.94
N ARG A 117 8.79 -3.62 7.42
CA ARG A 117 9.07 -4.84 6.66
C ARG A 117 7.82 -5.71 6.59
N LEU A 118 7.42 -6.12 5.39
CA LEU A 118 6.29 -7.03 5.19
C LEU A 118 6.59 -8.43 5.74
N ASP A 119 7.83 -8.90 5.59
CA ASP A 119 8.30 -10.20 6.05
C ASP A 119 8.65 -10.23 7.54
N ASN A 120 8.55 -9.10 8.23
CA ASN A 120 8.79 -8.98 9.67
C ASN A 120 7.90 -7.91 10.29
N MET A 121 6.60 -7.98 10.01
CA MET A 121 5.64 -7.00 10.49
C MET A 121 5.54 -6.98 12.03
N PRO A 122 5.27 -5.81 12.65
CA PRO A 122 4.98 -5.73 14.08
C PRO A 122 3.83 -6.67 14.48
N PRO A 123 3.76 -7.15 15.74
CA PRO A 123 2.65 -7.98 16.22
C PRO A 123 1.29 -7.32 16.00
N THR A 124 0.23 -8.11 15.78
CA THR A 124 -1.14 -7.58 15.59
C THR A 124 -1.71 -6.92 16.85
N SER A 125 -1.16 -7.23 18.03
CA SER A 125 -1.48 -6.53 19.27
C SER A 125 -0.93 -5.10 19.32
N LEU A 126 -0.01 -4.73 18.41
CA LEU A 126 0.56 -3.40 18.34
C LEU A 126 -0.36 -2.47 17.54
N SER A 127 -0.81 -1.42 18.22
CA SER A 127 -1.59 -0.33 17.63
C SER A 127 -0.66 0.62 16.86
N LEU A 128 -0.88 0.75 15.55
CA LEU A 128 -0.14 1.68 14.72
C LEU A 128 -0.38 3.14 15.15
N GLU A 129 -1.55 3.45 15.71
CA GLU A 129 -1.84 4.80 16.21
C GLU A 129 -1.04 5.12 17.47
N ASP A 130 -0.95 4.19 18.41
CA ASP A 130 -0.17 4.37 19.62
C ASP A 130 1.32 4.45 19.31
N TRP A 131 1.78 3.64 18.36
CA TRP A 131 3.15 3.71 17.86
C TRP A 131 3.44 5.06 17.19
N TRP A 132 2.53 5.53 16.33
CA TRP A 132 2.66 6.83 15.67
C TRP A 132 2.70 8.00 16.66
N LYS A 133 2.00 7.88 17.80
CA LYS A 133 2.03 8.86 18.89
C LYS A 133 3.27 8.73 19.79
N GLY A 134 4.11 7.72 19.59
CA GLY A 134 5.28 7.43 20.44
C GLY A 134 4.93 6.77 21.77
N SER A 135 3.71 6.24 21.93
CA SER A 135 3.25 5.58 23.15
C SER A 135 3.73 4.13 23.27
N VAL A 136 4.07 3.50 22.13
CA VAL A 136 4.66 2.15 22.08
C VAL A 136 5.80 2.11 21.07
N GLU A 137 6.80 1.28 21.33
CA GLU A 137 7.93 1.09 20.41
C GLU A 137 7.65 -0.05 19.43
N VAL A 138 8.02 0.16 18.17
CA VAL A 138 8.09 -0.92 17.18
C VAL A 138 9.50 -1.52 17.22
N PRO A 139 9.64 -2.85 17.28
CA PRO A 139 10.96 -3.48 17.29
C PRO A 139 11.80 -3.06 16.07
N PRO A 140 13.10 -2.73 16.23
CA PRO A 140 13.94 -2.22 15.12
C PRO A 140 14.00 -3.15 13.90
N GLN A 141 13.89 -4.46 14.12
CA GLN A 141 13.87 -5.45 13.05
C GLN A 141 12.62 -5.34 12.15
N CYS A 142 11.56 -4.68 12.60
CA CYS A 142 10.32 -4.47 11.85
C CYS A 142 10.40 -3.22 10.96
N THR A 143 11.39 -2.34 11.15
CA THR A 143 11.53 -1.08 10.42
C THR A 143 12.72 -1.12 9.46
N VAL A 144 12.69 -0.26 8.44
CA VAL A 144 13.82 -0.02 7.54
C VAL A 144 14.28 1.43 7.73
N SER A 145 15.53 1.60 8.16
CA SER A 145 16.12 2.92 8.48
C SER A 145 16.52 3.73 7.25
N THR A 146 16.74 3.06 6.10
CA THR A 146 17.06 3.70 4.82
C THR A 146 16.33 2.97 3.70
N PHE A 147 15.31 3.62 3.15
CA PHE A 147 14.62 3.16 1.95
C PHE A 147 14.32 4.38 1.07
N ASN A 148 14.96 4.43 -0.10
CA ASN A 148 14.67 5.45 -1.10
C ASN A 148 13.65 4.85 -2.07
N LEU A 149 12.44 5.42 -2.07
CA LEU A 149 11.39 5.13 -3.04
C LEU A 149 11.75 5.67 -4.43
#